data_AF-A0A8S9IMB9-F1
#
_entry.id   AF-A0A8S9IMB9-F1
#
_cell.length_a   1.000
_cell.length_b   1.000
_cell.length_c   1.000
_cell.angle_alpha   90.00
_cell.angle_beta   90.00
_cell.angle_gamma   90.00
#
_symmetry.space_group_name_H-M   'P 1'
#
loop_
_entity.id
_entity.type
_entity.pdbx_description
1 polymer ?
#
loop_
_entity_poly.entity_id
_entity_poly.type
_entity_poly.pdbx_seq_one_letter_code
_entity_poly.pdbx_strand_id
1 'polypeptide(L)'
;MMMRGEINGYDPKLILVKKLYKSDIDKVQSRLSLPSNQVVTSDFLSEEESRVIYEQSVLKDRTEGLSVVLVDPLLKKHVVDLRKWKMGRRWNYVFVDGWNQVVSTNTFKVGDVYHVWSFRSRGGNLCFALVPPRNSSDSGDGHGGSSSCLSSW
;
A
#
# COMPACT_ATOMS: atom_id res chain seq x y z
N MET A 1 6.29 -10.77 9.16
CA MET A 1 7.58 -10.10 9.49
C MET A 1 8.02 -9.31 8.26
N MET A 2 7.83 -7.98 8.29
CA MET A 2 8.41 -7.07 7.31
C MET A 2 9.91 -7.00 7.62
N MET A 3 10.74 -7.60 6.77
CA MET A 3 12.20 -7.51 6.88
C MET A 3 12.73 -6.85 5.61
N ARG A 4 13.16 -5.59 5.76
CA ARG A 4 14.45 -5.04 5.31
C ARG A 4 14.55 -3.56 5.74
N GLY A 5 15.09 -3.35 6.93
CA GLY A 5 16.00 -2.25 7.29
C GLY A 5 15.51 -0.81 7.43
N GLU A 6 14.52 -0.32 6.69
CA GLU A 6 14.40 1.16 6.49
C GLU A 6 13.02 1.76 6.81
N ILE A 7 12.04 0.93 7.16
CA ILE A 7 10.71 1.36 7.60
C ILE A 7 10.49 0.97 9.06
N ASN A 8 11.05 1.76 9.98
CA ASN A 8 10.81 1.66 11.42
C ASN A 8 9.40 2.17 11.78
N GLY A 9 8.39 1.38 11.41
CA GLY A 9 7.00 1.58 11.77
C GLY A 9 6.47 0.53 12.75
N TYR A 10 5.36 0.83 13.40
CA TYR A 10 4.64 -0.10 14.29
C TYR A 10 3.19 -0.30 13.82
N ASP A 11 2.49 -1.26 14.43
CA ASP A 11 1.09 -1.60 14.13
C ASP A 11 0.81 -1.84 12.62
N PRO A 12 1.55 -2.78 11.96
CA PRO A 12 1.32 -3.06 10.55
C PRO A 12 0.00 -3.81 10.36
N LYS A 13 -0.91 -3.25 9.56
CA LYS A 13 -2.20 -3.86 9.22
C LYS A 13 -2.32 -4.08 7.71
N LEU A 14 -2.70 -5.28 7.29
CA LEU A 14 -3.01 -5.54 5.89
C LEU A 14 -4.37 -4.94 5.57
N ILE A 15 -4.42 -3.93 4.72
CA ILE A 15 -5.67 -3.24 4.38
C ILE A 15 -6.42 -4.00 3.31
N LEU A 16 -5.75 -4.41 2.24
CA LEU A 16 -6.33 -5.22 1.16
C LEU A 16 -5.26 -5.81 0.23
N VAL A 17 -5.67 -6.76 -0.59
CA VAL A 17 -4.91 -7.27 -1.74
C VAL A 17 -5.41 -6.58 -3.01
N LYS A 18 -4.59 -5.71 -3.60
CA LYS A 18 -4.94 -4.89 -4.76
C LYS A 18 -4.43 -5.52 -6.04
N LYS A 19 -5.35 -5.88 -6.94
CA LYS A 19 -5.02 -6.05 -8.37
C LYS A 19 -5.05 -4.68 -9.05
N LEU A 20 -3.97 -4.30 -9.73
CA LEU A 20 -3.89 -3.04 -10.47
C LEU A 20 -4.71 -3.14 -11.76
N TYR A 21 -5.62 -2.19 -11.96
CA TYR A 21 -6.39 -2.04 -13.19
C TYR A 21 -5.79 -0.93 -14.07
N LYS A 22 -6.20 -0.88 -15.35
CA LYS A 22 -5.77 0.19 -16.27
C LYS A 22 -5.98 1.58 -15.68
N SER A 23 -7.13 1.81 -15.04
CA SER A 23 -7.45 3.06 -14.35
C SER A 23 -6.48 3.43 -13.24
N ASP A 24 -5.85 2.44 -12.60
CA ASP A 24 -4.92 2.67 -11.50
C ASP A 24 -3.53 3.08 -11.99
N ILE A 25 -3.16 2.77 -13.23
CA ILE A 25 -1.84 3.14 -13.81
C ILE A 25 -1.94 4.26 -14.86
N ASP A 26 -3.17 4.63 -15.22
CA ASP A 26 -3.46 5.66 -16.20
C ASP A 26 -3.07 7.04 -15.64
N LYS A 27 -2.11 7.70 -16.32
CA LYS A 27 -1.58 9.00 -15.89
C LYS A 27 -2.62 10.12 -15.91
N VAL A 28 -3.68 9.99 -16.71
CA VAL A 28 -4.78 10.95 -16.76
C VAL A 28 -5.70 10.76 -15.56
N GLN A 29 -5.98 9.51 -15.17
CA GLN A 29 -6.79 9.24 -13.97
C GLN A 29 -6.03 9.51 -12.67
N SER A 30 -4.70 9.34 -12.67
CA SER A 30 -3.79 9.72 -11.59
C SER A 30 -4.23 9.28 -10.18
N ARG A 31 -4.77 8.06 -10.06
CA ARG A 31 -5.28 7.54 -8.79
C ARG A 31 -5.09 6.06 -8.64
N LEU A 32 -4.91 5.59 -7.41
CA LEU A 32 -5.06 4.17 -7.04
C LEU A 32 -6.35 3.99 -6.26
N SER A 33 -7.29 3.20 -6.76
CA SER A 33 -8.56 2.95 -6.07
C SER A 33 -8.47 1.75 -5.12
N LEU A 34 -8.95 1.92 -3.89
CA LEU A 34 -9.02 0.92 -2.84
C LEU A 34 -10.50 0.71 -2.46
N PRO A 35 -11.19 -0.25 -3.10
CA PRO A 35 -12.61 -0.45 -2.89
C PRO A 35 -12.92 -0.86 -1.45
N SER A 36 -13.84 -0.15 -0.78
CA SER A 36 -14.13 -0.41 0.65
C SER A 36 -14.62 -1.83 0.91
N ASN A 37 -15.23 -2.48 -0.09
CA ASN A 37 -15.70 -3.87 0.03
C ASN A 37 -14.57 -4.92 -0.10
N GLN A 38 -13.36 -4.49 -0.44
CA GLN A 38 -12.15 -5.33 -0.47
C GLN A 38 -11.23 -5.03 0.71
N VAL A 39 -11.52 -4.00 1.51
CA VAL A 39 -10.79 -3.66 2.72
C VAL A 39 -11.08 -4.73 3.77
N VAL A 40 -10.04 -5.44 4.20
CA VAL A 40 -10.14 -6.51 5.21
C VAL A 40 -9.90 -6.01 6.63
N THR A 41 -9.26 -4.84 6.77
CA THR A 41 -9.00 -4.20 8.06
C THR A 41 -9.39 -2.73 7.96
N SER A 42 -10.42 -2.33 8.71
CA SER A 42 -11.06 -1.00 8.61
C SER A 42 -10.63 -0.01 9.70
N ASP A 43 -9.98 -0.48 10.76
CA ASP A 43 -9.53 0.29 11.93
C ASP A 43 -8.10 0.84 11.76
N PHE A 44 -7.72 1.20 10.52
CA PHE A 44 -6.39 1.70 10.20
C PHE A 44 -6.25 3.22 10.37
N LEU A 45 -7.37 3.94 10.46
CA LEU A 45 -7.42 5.38 10.74
C LEU A 45 -7.63 5.63 12.23
N SER A 46 -7.03 6.70 12.77
CA SER A 46 -7.41 7.23 14.08
C SER A 46 -8.78 7.91 14.00
N GLU A 47 -9.32 8.33 15.15
CA GLU A 47 -10.57 9.09 15.20
C GLU A 47 -10.44 10.44 14.47
N GLU A 48 -9.34 11.15 14.69
CA GLU A 48 -9.04 12.43 14.04
C GLU A 48 -8.87 12.27 12.53
N GLU A 49 -8.13 11.24 12.10
CA GLU A 49 -7.94 10.91 10.69
C GLU A 49 -9.26 10.53 10.01
N SER A 50 -10.11 9.77 10.71
CA SER A 50 -11.46 9.43 10.26
C SER A 50 -12.33 10.68 10.12
N ARG A 51 -12.21 11.63 11.04
CA ARG A 51 -12.92 12.92 10.97
C ARG A 51 -12.49 13.72 9.75
N VAL A 52 -11.19 13.82 9.47
CA VAL A 52 -10.68 14.51 8.26
C VAL A 52 -11.24 13.86 6.99
N ILE A 53 -11.22 12.52 6.90
CA ILE A 53 -11.82 11.81 5.76
C ILE A 53 -13.32 12.06 5.67
N TYR A 54 -14.04 12.13 6.79
CA TYR A 54 -15.48 12.41 6.81
C TYR A 54 -15.80 13.84 6.35
N GLU A 55 -15.08 14.84 6.87
CA GLU A 55 -15.17 16.25 6.44
C GLU A 55 -14.91 16.37 4.92
N GLN A 56 -13.89 15.67 4.41
CA GLN A 56 -13.53 15.66 2.98
C GLN A 56 -14.56 14.94 2.10
N SER A 57 -15.09 13.81 2.56
CA SER A 57 -15.86 12.90 1.71
C SER A 57 -17.37 13.08 1.79
N VAL A 58 -17.90 13.38 2.98
CA VAL A 58 -19.34 13.46 3.27
C VAL A 58 -19.79 14.90 3.43
N LEU A 59 -19.13 15.68 4.28
CA LEU A 59 -19.52 17.08 4.52
C LEU A 59 -19.13 18.00 3.37
N LYS A 60 -18.03 17.68 2.68
CA LYS A 60 -17.44 18.52 1.61
C LYS A 60 -16.91 19.87 2.13
N ASP A 61 -16.53 19.93 3.40
CA ASP A 61 -15.95 21.13 4.04
C ASP A 61 -14.48 21.36 3.65
N ARG A 62 -13.84 20.37 3.02
CA ARG A 62 -12.48 20.45 2.50
C ARG A 62 -12.29 19.63 1.23
N THR A 63 -11.31 20.03 0.43
CA THR A 63 -10.94 19.38 -0.83
C THR A 63 -9.90 18.29 -0.63
N GLU A 64 -8.92 18.53 0.23
CA GLU A 64 -7.81 17.63 0.55
C GLU A 64 -8.23 16.58 1.58
N GLY A 65 -7.62 15.39 1.47
CA GLY A 65 -7.76 14.32 2.45
C GLY A 65 -6.59 14.30 3.44
N LEU A 66 -6.02 13.11 3.63
CA LEU A 66 -4.88 12.90 4.50
C LEU A 66 -3.60 12.81 3.66
N SER A 67 -2.68 13.75 3.87
CA SER A 67 -1.32 13.64 3.35
C SER A 67 -0.56 12.55 4.11
N VAL A 68 -0.23 11.46 3.41
CA VAL A 68 0.40 10.26 4.01
C VAL A 68 1.63 9.85 3.22
N VAL A 69 2.56 9.18 3.89
CA VAL A 69 3.72 8.57 3.24
C VAL A 69 3.33 7.18 2.72
N LEU A 70 3.49 6.97 1.43
CA LEU A 70 3.40 5.68 0.77
C LEU A 70 4.81 5.19 0.41
N VAL A 71 5.15 4.00 0.88
CA VAL A 71 6.37 3.28 0.53
C VAL A 71 6.06 2.36 -0.64
N ASP A 72 6.72 2.58 -1.78
CA ASP A 72 6.52 1.77 -2.97
C ASP A 72 7.27 0.42 -2.90
N PRO A 73 7.09 -0.48 -3.87
CA PRO A 73 7.79 -1.77 -3.88
C PRO A 73 9.31 -1.69 -3.99
N LEU A 74 9.85 -0.55 -4.44
CA LEU A 74 11.28 -0.27 -4.51
C LEU A 74 11.80 0.45 -3.25
N LEU A 75 11.00 0.48 -2.18
CA LEU A 75 11.27 1.13 -0.89
C LEU A 75 11.40 2.66 -0.96
N LYS A 76 10.99 3.29 -2.07
CA LYS A 76 10.98 4.75 -2.17
C LYS A 76 9.74 5.30 -1.46
N LYS A 77 9.93 6.43 -0.79
CA LYS A 77 8.88 7.14 -0.05
C LYS A 77 8.26 8.21 -0.95
N HIS A 78 6.94 8.21 -1.03
CA HIS A 78 6.16 9.18 -1.77
C HIS A 78 5.12 9.79 -0.86
N VAL A 79 4.89 11.10 -0.98
CA VAL A 79 3.74 11.74 -0.34
C VAL A 79 2.55 11.61 -1.28
N VAL A 80 1.44 11.11 -0.77
CA VAL A 80 0.17 10.97 -1.52
C VAL A 80 -0.98 11.47 -0.65
N ASP A 81 -2.06 11.92 -1.28
CA ASP A 81 -3.29 12.28 -0.59
C ASP A 81 -4.27 11.11 -0.57
N LEU A 82 -4.57 10.61 0.63
CA LEU A 82 -5.60 9.61 0.85
C LEU A 82 -6.96 10.29 1.01
N ARG A 83 -7.88 10.00 0.08
CA ARG A 83 -9.27 10.48 0.11
C ARG A 83 -10.26 9.33 0.15
N LYS A 84 -11.54 9.66 0.40
CA LYS A 84 -12.65 8.71 0.28
C LYS A 84 -13.70 9.24 -0.68
N TRP A 85 -13.96 8.52 -1.77
CA TRP A 85 -14.89 8.93 -2.82
C TRP A 85 -16.05 7.96 -2.93
N LYS A 86 -17.25 8.51 -3.16
CA LYS A 86 -18.43 7.74 -3.53
C LYS A 86 -18.43 7.56 -5.05
N MET A 87 -18.19 6.33 -5.52
CA MET A 87 -18.32 5.96 -6.93
C MET A 87 -19.58 5.12 -7.11
N GLY A 88 -20.62 5.76 -7.66
CA GLY A 88 -21.96 5.16 -7.73
C GLY A 88 -22.51 4.88 -6.33
N ARG A 89 -22.81 3.60 -6.06
CA ARG A 89 -23.31 3.15 -4.75
C ARG A 89 -22.20 2.77 -3.75
N ARG A 90 -20.93 2.78 -4.16
CA ARG A 90 -19.81 2.25 -3.36
C ARG A 90 -18.87 3.35 -2.93
N TRP A 91 -18.41 3.27 -1.69
CA TRP A 91 -17.32 4.09 -1.20
C TRP A 91 -15.98 3.42 -1.52
N ASN A 92 -15.00 4.22 -1.90
CA ASN A 92 -13.64 3.77 -2.17
C ASN A 92 -12.69 4.72 -1.48
N TYR A 93 -11.66 4.18 -0.82
CA TYR A 93 -10.48 4.97 -0.55
C TYR A 93 -9.72 5.15 -1.86
N VAL A 94 -9.04 6.26 -2.03
CA VAL A 94 -8.22 6.53 -3.21
C VAL A 94 -6.93 7.22 -2.77
N PHE A 95 -5.80 6.79 -3.33
CA PHE A 95 -4.59 7.61 -3.32
C PHE A 95 -4.59 8.48 -4.56
N VAL A 96 -4.50 9.79 -4.36
CA VAL A 96 -4.40 10.82 -5.40
C VAL A 96 -3.21 11.74 -5.09
N ASP A 97 -3.02 12.78 -5.90
CA ASP A 97 -2.05 13.86 -5.66
C ASP A 97 -0.68 13.36 -5.16
N GLY A 98 0.08 12.77 -6.09
CA GLY A 98 1.36 12.11 -5.82
C GLY A 98 1.43 10.70 -6.42
N TRP A 99 0.27 10.07 -6.63
CA TRP A 99 0.20 8.70 -7.20
C TRP A 99 0.89 8.56 -8.57
N ASN A 100 0.76 9.56 -9.45
CA ASN A 100 1.47 9.55 -10.75
C ASN A 100 3.00 9.47 -10.60
N GLN A 101 3.57 10.01 -9.52
CA GLN A 101 4.99 9.90 -9.22
C GLN A 101 5.37 8.47 -8.80
N VAL A 102 4.48 7.80 -8.06
CA VAL A 102 4.64 6.39 -7.71
C VAL A 102 4.63 5.54 -8.99
N VAL A 103 3.67 5.78 -9.89
CA VAL A 103 3.59 5.07 -11.18
C VAL A 103 4.81 5.34 -12.05
N SER A 104 5.33 6.58 -12.11
CA SER A 104 6.47 6.92 -12.96
C SER A 104 7.80 6.33 -12.47
N THR A 105 7.92 6.04 -11.17
CA THR A 105 9.14 5.51 -10.54
C THR A 105 9.16 3.99 -10.43
N ASN A 106 8.06 3.33 -10.77
CA ASN A 106 7.88 1.88 -10.71
C ASN A 106 7.52 1.31 -12.09
N THR A 107 7.71 0.00 -12.28
CA THR A 107 7.35 -0.71 -13.52
C THR A 107 6.05 -1.48 -13.38
N PHE A 108 4.98 -0.81 -12.94
CA PHE A 108 3.66 -1.43 -12.74
C PHE A 108 3.03 -1.88 -14.06
N LYS A 109 2.39 -3.05 -14.04
CA LYS A 109 1.60 -3.58 -15.16
C LYS A 109 0.15 -3.81 -14.74
N VAL A 110 -0.76 -3.69 -15.71
CA VAL A 110 -2.15 -4.08 -15.51
C VAL A 110 -2.19 -5.56 -15.12
N GLY A 111 -2.86 -5.85 -14.02
CA GLY A 111 -2.99 -7.20 -13.49
C GLY A 111 -1.98 -7.56 -12.41
N ASP A 112 -0.95 -6.76 -12.17
CA ASP A 112 -0.06 -6.94 -11.01
C ASP A 112 -0.87 -6.91 -9.72
N VAL A 113 -0.42 -7.69 -8.74
CA VAL A 113 -1.05 -7.79 -7.43
C VAL A 113 -0.09 -7.26 -6.37
N TYR A 114 -0.59 -6.40 -5.49
CA TYR A 114 0.15 -5.85 -4.36
C TYR A 114 -0.68 -5.94 -3.08
N HIS A 115 -0.04 -6.29 -1.97
CA HIS A 115 -0.59 -6.12 -0.64
C HIS A 115 -0.44 -4.67 -0.22
N VAL A 116 -1.56 -4.03 0.12
CA VAL A 116 -1.57 -2.66 0.65
C VAL A 116 -1.59 -2.76 2.16
N TRP A 117 -0.49 -2.35 2.80
CA TRP A 117 -0.36 -2.31 4.25
C TRP A 117 -0.51 -0.88 4.74
N SER A 118 -1.13 -0.69 5.91
CA SER A 118 -0.93 0.50 6.73
C SER A 118 0.06 0.20 7.85
N PHE A 119 0.68 1.24 8.37
CA PHE A 119 1.48 1.19 9.60
C PHE A 119 1.59 2.61 10.17
N ARG A 120 2.10 2.71 11.39
CA ARG A 120 2.37 3.99 12.05
C ARG A 120 3.87 4.26 12.04
N SER A 121 4.27 5.46 11.61
CA SER A 121 5.64 5.93 11.81
C SER A 121 5.95 6.11 13.30
N ARG A 122 7.23 6.22 13.69
CA ARG A 122 7.61 6.51 15.08
C ARG A 122 6.92 7.74 15.68
N GLY A 123 6.57 8.73 14.86
CA GLY A 123 5.83 9.93 15.29
C GLY A 123 4.31 9.76 15.36
N GLY A 124 3.78 8.55 15.15
CA GLY A 124 2.34 8.26 15.18
C GLY A 124 1.61 8.51 13.85
N ASN A 125 2.27 9.10 12.85
CA ASN A 125 1.64 9.40 11.56
C ASN A 125 1.29 8.12 10.79
N LEU A 126 0.10 8.08 10.18
CA LEU A 126 -0.31 7.03 9.27
C LEU A 126 0.59 6.97 8.03
N CYS A 127 1.02 5.77 7.69
CA CYS A 127 1.81 5.48 6.51
C CYS A 127 1.26 4.22 5.82
N PHE A 128 1.62 4.03 4.55
CA PHE A 128 1.24 2.87 3.76
C PHE A 128 2.44 2.24 3.06
N ALA A 129 2.32 0.97 2.70
CA ALA A 129 3.30 0.27 1.89
C ALA A 129 2.62 -0.60 0.82
N LEU A 130 3.15 -0.57 -0.40
CA LEU A 130 2.81 -1.53 -1.46
C LEU A 130 3.84 -2.66 -1.45
N VAL A 131 3.41 -3.86 -1.08
CA VAL A 131 4.29 -5.02 -0.95
C VAL A 131 3.90 -6.07 -1.99
N PRO A 132 4.80 -6.50 -2.89
CA PRO A 132 4.49 -7.57 -3.83
C PRO A 132 4.22 -8.89 -3.08
N PRO A 133 3.43 -9.81 -3.64
CA PRO A 133 3.26 -11.15 -3.07
C PRO A 133 4.62 -11.84 -3.00
N ARG A 134 4.78 -12.73 -2.02
CA ARG A 134 5.97 -13.58 -1.95
C ARG A 134 5.96 -14.49 -3.18
N ASN A 135 7.00 -14.42 -4.01
CA ASN A 135 7.17 -15.37 -5.10
C ASN A 135 7.36 -16.76 -4.48
N SER A 136 6.53 -17.74 -4.89
CA SER A 136 6.66 -19.14 -4.49
C SER A 136 7.88 -19.83 -5.12
N SER A 137 8.61 -19.14 -6.00
CA SER A 137 9.77 -19.67 -6.73
C SER A 137 11.10 -19.60 -5.96
N ASP A 138 11.09 -19.29 -4.66
CA ASP A 138 12.28 -19.38 -3.80
C ASP A 138 12.44 -20.79 -3.18
N SER A 139 11.71 -21.77 -3.71
CA SER A 139 11.97 -23.19 -3.45
C SER A 139 13.17 -23.59 -4.32
N GLY A 140 14.36 -23.51 -3.75
CA GLY A 140 15.61 -23.86 -4.43
C GLY A 140 15.58 -25.28 -4.99
N ASP A 141 15.63 -25.37 -6.33
CA ASP A 141 16.10 -26.54 -7.03
C ASP A 141 17.60 -26.74 -6.71
N GLY A 142 17.88 -27.57 -5.72
CA GLY A 142 19.20 -28.08 -5.40
C GLY A 142 19.29 -29.57 -5.75
N HIS A 143 19.34 -29.90 -7.04
CA HIS A 143 19.80 -31.22 -7.50
C HIS A 143 21.30 -31.16 -7.77
N GLY A 144 22.09 -31.95 -7.02
CA GLY A 144 23.41 -32.38 -7.47
C GLY A 144 24.49 -32.53 -6.40
N GLY A 145 24.64 -33.74 -5.85
CA GLY A 145 25.95 -34.36 -5.69
C GLY A 145 26.63 -34.32 -4.32
N SER A 146 26.68 -35.51 -3.70
CA SER A 146 27.64 -36.03 -2.71
C SER A 146 28.85 -35.17 -2.34
N SER A 147 29.08 -34.96 -1.04
CA SER A 147 29.99 -35.80 -0.25
C SER A 147 30.32 -35.16 1.11
N SER A 148 30.27 -35.99 2.14
CA SER A 148 31.13 -36.01 3.35
C SER A 148 31.37 -34.73 4.18
N CYS A 149 30.96 -34.87 5.45
CA CYS A 149 31.75 -34.56 6.66
C CYS A 149 31.61 -33.18 7.36
N LEU A 150 31.09 -33.29 8.59
CA LEU A 150 31.64 -32.82 9.87
C LEU A 150 31.41 -31.36 10.37
N SER A 151 30.70 -31.36 11.51
CA SER A 151 30.95 -30.67 12.79
C SER A 151 30.82 -29.15 12.93
N SER A 152 29.95 -28.80 13.89
CA SER A 152 30.11 -27.85 15.02
C SER A 152 30.67 -26.47 14.72
N TRP A 153 29.88 -25.40 14.97
CA TRP A 153 30.04 -24.36 16.01
C TRP A 153 28.68 -23.66 16.19
#